data_AF-A0A8J7RTP6-F1
#
_entry.id   AF-A0A8J7RTP6-F1
#
_cell.length_a   1.000
_cell.length_b   1.000
_cell.length_c   1.000
_cell.angle_alpha   90.00
_cell.angle_beta   90.00
_cell.angle_gamma   90.00
#
_symmetry.space_group_name_H-M   'P 1'
#
loop_
_entity.id
_entity.type
_entity.pdbx_description
1 polymer ?
#
loop_
_entity_poly.entity_id
_entity_poly.type
_entity_poly.pdbx_seq_one_letter_code
_entity_poly.pdbx_strand_id
1 'polypeptide(L)'
;RFQLFVTRYSDSELADEAREYMDELRDKLARKKFEAGEMYMRVRQFQSAAIYYDLTVEQFPESKWAERALVNKILANVKFAENSVRERQQERFQSAVDSYQQYVQIFPRGENRSKAEEYYDRALEGLSEFTTVTAER
;
A
#
# COMPACT_ATOMS: atom_id res chain seq x y z
N ARG A 1 12.95 21.60 9.22
CA ARG A 1 13.84 22.79 9.15
C ARG A 1 14.01 23.30 7.71
N PHE A 2 14.13 22.45 6.68
CA PHE A 2 14.17 22.89 5.28
C PHE A 2 12.83 23.44 4.74
N GLN A 3 11.70 22.81 5.08
CA GLN A 3 10.37 23.31 4.67
C GLN A 3 10.14 24.78 5.05
N LEU A 4 10.58 25.17 6.26
CA LEU A 4 10.43 26.53 6.78
C LEU A 4 11.36 27.55 6.09
N PHE A 5 12.46 27.07 5.48
CA PHE A 5 13.40 27.89 4.71
C PHE A 5 12.88 28.09 3.28
N VAL A 6 12.41 27.03 2.61
CA VAL A 6 11.79 27.09 1.28
C VAL A 6 10.55 27.98 1.27
N THR A 7 9.70 27.90 2.30
CA THR A 7 8.51 28.77 2.41
C THR A 7 8.87 30.25 2.67
N ARG A 8 10.06 30.55 3.22
CA ARG A 8 10.48 31.92 3.53
C ARG A 8 11.29 32.60 2.43
N TYR A 9 11.90 31.83 1.53
CA TYR A 9 12.77 32.34 0.47
C TYR A 9 12.47 31.61 -0.85
N SER A 10 11.27 31.79 -1.41
CA SER A 10 10.82 31.03 -2.59
C SER A 10 11.64 31.29 -3.86
N ASP A 11 12.25 32.47 -4.00
CA ASP A 11 12.81 32.97 -5.27
C ASP A 11 14.36 32.99 -5.32
N SER A 12 15.03 32.23 -4.45
CA SER A 12 16.50 32.13 -4.45
C SER A 12 16.98 30.79 -5.05
N GLU A 13 18.14 30.76 -5.72
CA GLU A 13 18.75 29.51 -6.21
C GLU A 13 18.97 28.47 -5.09
N LEU A 14 19.22 28.92 -3.85
CA LEU A 14 19.34 28.07 -2.67
C LEU A 14 18.01 27.38 -2.29
N ALA A 15 16.88 27.90 -2.76
CA ALA A 15 15.56 27.32 -2.53
C ALA A 15 15.26 26.17 -3.48
N ASP A 16 15.75 26.24 -4.72
CA ASP A 16 15.65 25.14 -5.68
C ASP A 16 16.52 23.96 -5.22
N GLU A 17 17.78 24.21 -4.83
CA GLU A 17 18.67 23.20 -4.27
C GLU A 17 18.10 22.57 -2.98
N ALA A 18 17.52 23.39 -2.09
CA ALA A 18 16.86 22.89 -0.88
C ALA A 18 15.61 22.04 -1.19
N ARG A 19 14.86 22.35 -2.26
CA ARG A 19 13.72 21.52 -2.71
C ARG A 19 14.21 20.17 -3.24
N GLU A 20 15.27 20.14 -4.04
CA GLU A 20 15.85 18.89 -4.53
C GLU A 20 16.30 17.98 -3.37
N TYR A 21 17.01 18.53 -2.38
CA TYR A 21 17.37 17.76 -1.19
C TYR A 21 16.16 17.28 -0.40
N MET A 22 15.10 18.08 -0.31
CA MET A 22 13.86 17.66 0.35
C MET A 22 13.21 16.48 -0.38
N ASP A 23 13.16 16.53 -1.71
CA ASP A 23 12.56 15.45 -2.52
C ASP A 23 13.39 14.17 -2.44
N GLU A 24 14.72 14.27 -2.48
CA GLU A 24 15.61 13.12 -2.28
C GLU A 24 15.40 12.47 -0.89
N LEU A 25 15.32 13.28 0.16
CA LEU A 25 15.06 12.79 1.52
C LEU A 25 13.68 12.14 1.63
N ARG A 26 12.65 12.69 0.98
CA ARG A 26 11.31 12.11 0.94
C ARG A 26 11.31 10.77 0.18
N ASP A 27 12.00 10.66 -0.95
CA ASP A 27 12.14 9.39 -1.68
C ASP A 27 12.85 8.33 -0.83
N LYS A 28 13.93 8.70 -0.12
CA LYS A 28 14.64 7.79 0.80
C LYS A 28 13.75 7.30 1.95
N LEU A 29 12.92 8.18 2.52
CA LEU A 29 11.99 7.82 3.59
C LEU A 29 10.85 6.91 3.08
N ALA A 30 10.30 7.21 1.90
CA ALA A 30 9.28 6.38 1.25
C ALA A 30 9.83 4.98 0.97
N ARG A 31 11.01 4.90 0.34
CA ARG A 31 11.73 3.65 0.07
C ARG A 31 11.95 2.83 1.33
N LYS A 32 12.43 3.46 2.41
CA LYS A 32 12.68 2.78 3.68
C LYS A 32 11.41 2.12 4.24
N LYS A 33 10.25 2.80 4.18
CA LYS A 33 8.98 2.23 4.66
C LYS A 33 8.51 1.09 3.76
N PHE A 34 8.61 1.26 2.45
CA PHE A 34 8.28 0.23 1.49
C PHE A 34 9.13 -1.05 1.72
N GLU A 35 10.45 -0.90 1.87
CA GLU A 35 11.37 -2.02 2.13
C GLU A 35 11.12 -2.69 3.48
N ALA A 36 10.63 -1.96 4.48
CA ALA A 36 10.17 -2.56 5.74
C ALA A 36 8.92 -3.43 5.52
N GLY A 37 7.96 -3.00 4.69
CA GLY A 37 6.83 -3.82 4.25
C GLY A 37 7.30 -5.10 3.55
N GLU A 38 8.27 -5.00 2.63
CA GLU A 38 8.89 -6.14 1.95
C GLU A 38 9.58 -7.11 2.93
N MET A 39 10.25 -6.58 3.95
CA MET A 39 10.85 -7.39 5.01
C MET A 39 9.78 -8.17 5.77
N TYR A 40 8.68 -7.53 6.18
CA TYR A 40 7.57 -8.20 6.85
C TYR A 40 6.88 -9.25 5.97
N MET A 41 6.76 -9.01 4.67
CA MET A 41 6.28 -10.02 3.71
C MET A 41 7.17 -11.27 3.73
N ARG A 42 8.50 -11.09 3.66
CA ARG A 42 9.46 -12.21 3.67
C ARG A 42 9.40 -13.04 4.93
N VAL A 43 9.18 -12.42 6.09
CA VAL A 43 9.02 -13.13 7.37
C VAL A 43 7.57 -13.53 7.68
N ARG A 44 6.67 -13.47 6.69
CA ARG A 44 5.24 -13.87 6.78
C ARG A 44 4.43 -13.10 7.85
N GLN A 45 4.88 -11.91 8.21
CA GLN A 45 4.17 -11.00 9.12
C GLN A 45 3.25 -10.09 8.30
N PHE A 46 2.22 -10.68 7.71
CA PHE A 46 1.41 -10.03 6.67
C PHE A 46 0.64 -8.79 7.16
N GLN A 47 0.14 -8.82 8.39
CA GLN A 47 -0.51 -7.64 8.99
C GLN A 47 0.45 -6.45 9.08
N SER A 48 1.67 -6.68 9.57
CA SER A 48 2.71 -5.65 9.67
C SER A 48 3.12 -5.16 8.28
N ALA A 49 3.21 -6.06 7.29
CA ALA A 49 3.48 -5.67 5.92
C ALA A 49 2.42 -4.70 5.38
N ALA A 50 1.13 -5.04 5.54
CA ALA A 50 0.02 -4.19 5.12
C ALA A 50 0.09 -2.80 5.77
N ILE A 51 0.40 -2.72 7.06
CA ILE A 51 0.57 -1.45 7.78
C ILE A 51 1.72 -0.61 7.18
N TYR A 52 2.89 -1.21 6.93
CA TYR A 52 4.03 -0.46 6.41
C TYR A 52 3.85 0.00 4.95
N TYR A 53 3.13 -0.78 4.16
CA TYR A 53 2.72 -0.34 2.83
C TYR A 53 1.74 0.82 2.89
N ASP A 54 0.75 0.75 3.78
CA ASP A 54 -0.21 1.84 3.99
C ASP A 54 0.51 3.14 4.42
N LEU A 55 1.44 3.04 5.36
CA LEU A 55 2.27 4.17 5.79
C LEU A 55 3.12 4.76 4.66
N THR A 56 3.48 3.97 3.64
CA THR A 56 4.17 4.48 2.45
C THR A 56 3.22 5.33 1.61
N VAL A 57 1.99 4.84 1.39
CA VAL A 57 0.95 5.52 0.62
C VAL A 57 0.49 6.80 1.31
N GLU A 58 0.18 6.74 2.60
CA GLU A 58 -0.35 7.88 3.37
C GLU A 58 0.67 9.01 3.54
N GLN A 59 1.93 8.68 3.80
CA GLN A 59 2.95 9.70 4.10
C GLN A 59 3.67 10.22 2.84
N PHE A 60 3.71 9.41 1.79
CA PHE A 60 4.44 9.70 0.55
C PHE A 60 3.65 9.33 -0.71
N PRO A 61 2.41 9.85 -0.89
CA PRO A 61 1.53 9.48 -2.00
C PRO A 61 2.12 9.80 -3.39
N GLU A 62 2.91 10.88 -3.49
CA GLU A 62 3.59 11.31 -4.72
C GLU A 62 4.85 10.49 -5.04
N SER A 63 5.29 9.63 -4.13
CA SER A 63 6.51 8.84 -4.35
C SER A 63 6.26 7.72 -5.35
N LYS A 64 7.27 7.38 -6.14
CA LYS A 64 7.28 6.19 -7.02
C LYS A 64 7.05 4.86 -6.28
N TRP A 65 7.13 4.86 -4.94
CA TRP A 65 6.89 3.70 -4.10
C TRP A 65 5.43 3.52 -3.71
N ALA A 66 4.61 4.58 -3.76
CA ALA A 66 3.23 4.56 -3.27
C ALA A 66 2.35 3.58 -4.04
N GLU A 67 2.42 3.59 -5.37
CA GLU A 67 1.62 2.68 -6.19
C GLU A 67 1.97 1.21 -5.88
N ARG A 68 3.28 0.89 -5.90
CA ARG A 68 3.77 -0.46 -5.59
C ARG A 68 3.43 -0.88 -4.16
N ALA A 69 3.50 0.05 -3.20
CA ALA A 69 3.11 -0.21 -1.82
C ALA A 69 1.63 -0.59 -1.75
N LEU A 70 0.75 0.14 -2.42
CA LEU A 70 -0.68 -0.14 -2.37
C LEU A 70 -1.01 -1.49 -3.01
N VAL A 71 -0.36 -1.86 -4.13
CA VAL A 71 -0.50 -3.20 -4.72
C VAL A 71 -0.02 -4.29 -3.76
N ASN A 72 1.11 -4.07 -3.08
CA ASN A 72 1.63 -5.04 -2.12
C ASN A 72 0.83 -5.08 -0.81
N LYS A 73 0.12 -4.01 -0.44
CA LYS A 73 -0.88 -4.01 0.65
C LYS A 73 -2.04 -4.95 0.33
N ILE A 74 -2.55 -4.93 -0.91
CA ILE A 74 -3.60 -5.88 -1.35
C ILE A 74 -3.09 -7.32 -1.18
N LEU A 75 -1.90 -7.62 -1.69
CA LEU A 75 -1.30 -8.95 -1.55
C LEU A 75 -1.09 -9.34 -0.08
N ALA A 76 -0.61 -8.42 0.75
CA ALA A 76 -0.40 -8.66 2.18
C ALA A 76 -1.73 -9.01 2.87
N ASN A 77 -2.82 -8.31 2.57
CA ASN A 77 -4.14 -8.62 3.11
C ASN A 77 -4.68 -9.98 2.63
N VAL A 78 -4.49 -10.32 1.35
CA VAL A 78 -4.82 -11.66 0.81
C VAL A 78 -4.04 -12.74 1.56
N LYS A 79 -2.72 -12.59 1.68
CA LYS A 79 -1.88 -13.55 2.39
C LYS A 79 -2.23 -13.64 3.87
N PHE A 80 -2.61 -12.52 4.48
CA PHE A 80 -3.06 -12.51 5.87
C PHE A 80 -4.34 -13.33 6.02
N ALA A 81 -5.32 -13.14 5.13
CA ALA A 81 -6.56 -13.92 5.11
C ALA A 81 -6.26 -15.41 4.90
N GLU A 82 -5.49 -15.79 3.88
CA GLU A 82 -5.12 -17.20 3.61
C GLU A 82 -4.46 -17.92 4.81
N ASN A 83 -3.75 -17.16 5.68
CA ASN A 83 -3.04 -17.70 6.84
C ASN A 83 -3.80 -17.48 8.17
N SER A 84 -5.11 -17.27 8.09
CA SER A 84 -5.96 -16.97 9.24
C SER A 84 -6.96 -18.07 9.57
N VAL A 85 -7.44 -18.07 10.81
CA VAL A 85 -8.60 -18.87 11.22
C VAL A 85 -9.86 -18.41 10.48
N ARG A 86 -10.73 -19.36 10.13
CA ARG A 86 -11.88 -19.17 9.24
C ARG A 86 -12.77 -18.00 9.63
N GLU A 87 -13.00 -17.82 10.94
CA GLU A 87 -13.84 -16.77 11.51
C GLU A 87 -13.35 -15.35 11.19
N ARG A 88 -12.05 -15.21 10.87
CA ARG A 88 -11.42 -13.93 10.54
C ARG A 88 -11.02 -13.81 9.07
N GLN A 89 -11.15 -14.87 8.27
CA GLN A 89 -10.74 -14.86 6.87
C GLN A 89 -11.60 -13.89 6.05
N GLN A 90 -12.92 -13.92 6.24
CA GLN A 90 -13.86 -13.06 5.51
C GLN A 90 -13.52 -11.56 5.66
N GLU A 91 -13.34 -11.08 6.90
CA GLU A 91 -12.97 -9.69 7.18
C GLU A 91 -11.63 -9.29 6.52
N ARG A 92 -10.66 -10.22 6.49
CA ARG A 92 -9.32 -9.96 5.95
C ARG A 92 -9.30 -9.97 4.42
N PHE A 93 -10.09 -10.85 3.78
CA PHE A 93 -10.29 -10.78 2.34
C PHE A 93 -11.05 -9.51 1.95
N GLN A 94 -12.03 -9.08 2.75
CA GLN A 94 -12.70 -7.79 2.55
C GLN A 94 -11.70 -6.63 2.63
N SER A 95 -10.74 -6.67 3.57
CA SER A 95 -9.68 -5.65 3.65
C SER A 95 -8.79 -5.61 2.40
N ALA A 96 -8.60 -6.73 1.70
CA ALA A 96 -7.90 -6.76 0.42
C ALA A 96 -8.73 -6.11 -0.70
N VAL A 97 -10.04 -6.39 -0.74
CA VAL A 97 -11.00 -5.74 -1.64
C VAL A 97 -11.01 -4.22 -1.44
N ASP A 98 -11.09 -3.75 -0.20
CA ASP A 98 -11.10 -2.32 0.11
C ASP A 98 -9.79 -1.64 -0.30
N SER A 99 -8.65 -2.34 -0.13
CA SER A 99 -7.35 -1.86 -0.60
C SER A 99 -7.27 -1.77 -2.13
N TYR A 100 -7.93 -2.68 -2.86
CA TYR A 100 -8.04 -2.60 -4.31
C TYR A 100 -8.93 -1.44 -4.77
N GLN A 101 -10.04 -1.20 -4.08
CA GLN A 101 -10.89 -0.03 -4.34
C GLN A 101 -10.13 1.28 -4.14
N GLN A 102 -9.31 1.36 -3.09
CA GLN A 102 -8.40 2.48 -2.87
C GLN A 102 -7.39 2.60 -4.03
N TYR A 103 -6.85 1.49 -4.53
CA TYR A 103 -5.90 1.49 -5.66
C TYR A 103 -6.50 2.11 -6.92
N VAL A 104 -7.69 1.67 -7.33
CA VAL A 104 -8.32 2.18 -8.57
C VAL A 104 -8.74 3.65 -8.46
N GLN A 105 -8.98 4.15 -7.24
CA GLN A 105 -9.27 5.56 -6.99
C GLN A 105 -8.02 6.44 -7.07
N ILE A 106 -6.91 6.00 -6.45
CA ILE A 106 -5.68 6.80 -6.37
C ILE A 106 -4.84 6.67 -7.65
N PHE A 107 -4.82 5.48 -8.27
CA PHE A 107 -3.98 5.15 -9.42
C PHE A 107 -4.83 4.60 -10.60
N PRO A 108 -5.77 5.38 -11.17
CA PRO A 108 -6.68 4.89 -12.22
C PRO A 108 -5.97 4.45 -13.52
N ARG A 109 -4.73 4.92 -13.74
CA ARG A 109 -3.85 4.54 -14.85
C ARG A 109 -2.52 3.96 -14.36
N GLY A 110 -2.52 3.36 -13.17
CA GLY A 110 -1.32 2.80 -12.56
C GLY A 110 -0.70 1.68 -13.41
N GLU A 111 0.63 1.63 -13.44
CA GLU A 111 1.40 0.64 -14.21
C GLU A 111 1.23 -0.78 -13.64
N ASN A 112 0.88 -0.90 -12.36
CA ASN A 112 0.74 -2.17 -11.66
C ASN A 112 -0.70 -2.70 -11.60
N ARG A 113 -1.60 -2.15 -12.44
CA ARG A 113 -3.03 -2.46 -12.39
C ARG A 113 -3.34 -3.94 -12.57
N SER A 114 -2.68 -4.61 -13.51
CA SER A 114 -2.90 -6.05 -13.74
C SER A 114 -2.56 -6.90 -12.52
N LYS A 115 -1.53 -6.52 -11.73
CA LYS A 115 -1.19 -7.23 -10.48
C LYS A 115 -2.20 -6.92 -9.38
N ALA A 116 -2.69 -5.68 -9.31
CA ALA A 116 -3.73 -5.30 -8.36
C ALA A 116 -5.02 -6.09 -8.62
N GLU A 117 -5.41 -6.24 -9.90
CA GLU A 117 -6.54 -7.05 -10.36
C GLU A 117 -6.34 -8.54 -10.03
N GLU A 118 -5.17 -9.10 -10.28
CA GLU A 118 -4.86 -10.50 -9.91
C GLU A 118 -5.06 -10.77 -8.41
N TYR A 119 -4.58 -9.87 -7.54
CA TYR A 119 -4.74 -10.04 -6.09
C TYR A 119 -6.17 -9.77 -5.63
N TYR A 120 -6.88 -8.89 -6.31
CA TYR A 120 -8.30 -8.65 -6.08
C TYR A 120 -9.14 -9.89 -6.41
N ASP A 121 -8.89 -10.53 -7.55
CA ASP A 121 -9.59 -11.75 -7.95
C ASP A 121 -9.39 -12.87 -6.93
N ARG A 122 -8.15 -13.03 -6.42
CA ARG A 122 -7.85 -13.96 -5.33
C ARG A 122 -8.61 -13.63 -4.04
N ALA A 123 -8.81 -12.35 -3.73
CA ALA A 123 -9.60 -11.95 -2.57
C ALA A 123 -11.10 -12.28 -2.76
N LEU A 124 -11.64 -12.08 -3.97
CA LEU A 124 -13.02 -12.42 -4.30
C LEU A 124 -13.27 -13.94 -4.26
N GLU A 125 -12.33 -14.73 -4.77
CA GLU A 125 -12.38 -16.18 -4.69
C GLU A 125 -12.46 -16.63 -3.22
N GLY A 126 -11.59 -16.10 -2.35
CA GLY A 126 -11.63 -16.36 -0.91
C GLY A 126 -12.94 -15.95 -0.24
N LEU A 127 -13.58 -14.85 -0.67
CA LEU A 127 -14.89 -14.44 -0.16
C LEU A 127 -16.03 -15.34 -0.64
N SER A 128 -15.93 -15.90 -1.85
CA SER A 128 -16.97 -16.76 -2.41
C SER A 128 -17.24 -18.00 -1.53
N GLU A 129 -16.21 -18.52 -0.85
CA GLU A 129 -16.30 -19.64 0.09
C GLU A 129 -17.18 -19.37 1.32
N PHE A 130 -17.42 -18.10 1.66
CA PHE A 130 -18.29 -17.70 2.78
C PHE A 130 -19.73 -17.43 2.32
N THR A 131 -19.93 -17.21 1.03
CA THR A 131 -21.25 -16.88 0.44
C THR A 131 -22.01 -18.14 0.04
N THR A 132 -21.29 -19.20 -0.34
CA THR A 132 -21.88 -20.51 -0.65
C THR A 132 -22.40 -21.23 0.60
N VAL A 133 -21.73 -21.05 1.74
CA VAL A 133 -22.06 -21.73 3.00
C VAL A 133 -23.35 -21.20 3.65
N THR A 134 -23.73 -19.94 3.37
CA THR A 134 -24.99 -19.36 3.86
C THR A 134 -26.20 -19.75 3.00
N ALA A 135 -26.00 -20.23 1.77
CA ALA A 135 -27.09 -20.67 0.89
C ALA A 135 -27.57 -22.11 1.17
N GLU A 136 -26.77 -22.90 1.90
CA GLU A 136 -27.06 -24.31 2.22
C GLU A 136 -27.57 -24.53 3.66
N ARG A 137 -27.93 -23.46 4.39
CA ARG A 137 -28.55 -23.51 5.71
C ARG A 137 -29.91 -22.83 5.71
#